data_AF-A0A258G3N9-F1
#
_entry.id   AF-A0A258G3N9-F1
#
_cell.length_a   1.000
_cell.length_b   1.000
_cell.length_c   1.000
_cell.angle_alpha   90.00
_cell.angle_beta   90.00
_cell.angle_gamma   90.00
#
_symmetry.space_group_name_H-M   'P 1'
#
loop_
_entity.id
_entity.type
_entity.pdbx_description
1 polymer ?
#
loop_
_entity_poly.entity_id
_entity_poly.type
_entity_poly.pdbx_seq_one_letter_code
_entity_poly.pdbx_strand_id
1 'polypeptide(L)'
;MIEGFRFLPEYFSSAQQKALVGEVLAILGTNPLYRGAMPRTGKPLSVRNTNLGPLGWVSDIKGYRYQAHHPVTGEAWGPIPETLLKLWEDVTDWPAPPEACLVNWYE
;
A
#
# COMPACT_ATOMS: atom_id res chain seq x y z
N MET A 1 -1.70 -27.16 1.57
CA MET A 1 -1.79 -25.74 1.97
C MET A 1 -1.03 -25.58 3.28
N ILE A 2 -0.29 -24.49 3.45
CA ILE A 2 0.46 -24.21 4.70
C ILE A 2 -0.55 -23.72 5.74
N GLU A 3 -0.46 -24.21 6.97
CA GLU A 3 -1.32 -23.73 8.08
C GLU A 3 -1.18 -22.22 8.26
N GLY A 4 -2.30 -21.53 8.48
CA GLY A 4 -2.33 -20.06 8.57
C GLY A 4 -2.23 -19.31 7.23
N PHE A 5 -2.18 -20.03 6.09
CA PHE A 5 -2.12 -19.41 4.76
C PHE A 5 -3.31 -19.83 3.88
N ARG A 6 -3.97 -18.85 3.27
CA ARG A 6 -5.05 -19.05 2.29
C ARG A 6 -4.69 -18.37 0.97
N PHE A 7 -4.78 -19.11 -0.12
CA PHE A 7 -4.67 -18.56 -1.48
C PHE A 7 -6.06 -18.46 -2.11
N LEU A 8 -6.45 -17.24 -2.48
CA LEU A 8 -7.77 -16.92 -3.05
C LEU A 8 -7.60 -16.43 -4.51
N PRO A 9 -7.31 -17.34 -5.46
CA PRO A 9 -7.16 -16.95 -6.86
C PRO A 9 -8.47 -16.35 -7.38
N GLU A 10 -8.36 -15.31 -8.21
CA GLU A 10 -9.50 -14.67 -8.87
C GLU A 10 -10.60 -14.17 -7.91
N TYR A 11 -10.24 -13.87 -6.65
CA TYR A 11 -11.16 -13.31 -5.65
C TYR A 11 -11.93 -12.09 -6.20
N PHE A 12 -11.20 -11.18 -6.88
CA PHE A 12 -11.82 -10.13 -7.67
C PHE A 12 -12.11 -10.63 -9.09
N SER A 13 -13.35 -10.43 -9.54
CA SER A 13 -13.68 -10.55 -10.96
C SER A 13 -12.86 -9.58 -11.82
N SER A 14 -12.73 -9.86 -13.12
CA SER A 14 -12.03 -8.96 -14.05
C SER A 14 -12.55 -7.51 -14.01
N ALA A 15 -13.86 -7.32 -13.79
CA ALA A 15 -14.45 -5.99 -13.65
C ALA A 15 -13.98 -5.28 -12.36
N GLN A 16 -13.97 -6.00 -11.23
CA GLN A 16 -13.49 -5.46 -9.95
C GLN A 16 -11.98 -5.15 -9.99
N GLN A 17 -11.17 -5.99 -10.65
CA GLN A 17 -9.74 -5.72 -10.82
C GLN A 17 -9.50 -4.41 -11.57
N LYS A 18 -10.23 -4.17 -12.67
CA LYS A 18 -10.13 -2.92 -13.45
C LYS A 18 -10.59 -1.71 -12.64
N ALA A 19 -11.69 -1.85 -11.88
CA ALA A 19 -12.18 -0.80 -11.00
C ALA A 19 -11.14 -0.43 -9.93
N LEU A 20 -10.56 -1.43 -9.25
CA LEU A 20 -9.52 -1.20 -8.24
C LEU A 20 -8.27 -0.53 -8.82
N VAL A 21 -7.83 -0.92 -10.02
CA VAL A 21 -6.74 -0.21 -10.72
C VAL A 21 -7.11 1.26 -10.95
N GLY A 22 -8.34 1.54 -11.39
CA GLY A 22 -8.84 2.91 -11.56
C GLY A 22 -8.82 3.72 -10.26
N GLU A 23 -9.28 3.13 -9.15
CA GLU A 23 -9.24 3.75 -7.82
C GLU A 23 -7.81 4.07 -7.40
N VAL A 24 -6.88 3.12 -7.52
CA VAL A 24 -5.46 3.32 -7.18
C VAL A 24 -4.82 4.41 -8.04
N LEU A 25 -5.08 4.41 -9.35
CA LEU A 25 -4.54 5.42 -10.27
C LEU A 25 -5.05 6.82 -9.95
N ALA A 26 -6.34 6.97 -9.58
CA ALA A 26 -6.91 8.25 -9.17
C ALA A 26 -6.22 8.80 -7.92
N ILE A 27 -5.87 7.93 -6.97
CA ILE A 27 -5.21 8.29 -5.72
C ILE A 27 -3.79 8.82 -5.94
N LEU A 28 -3.08 8.36 -6.98
CA LEU A 28 -1.73 8.84 -7.29
C LEU A 28 -1.67 10.35 -7.57
N GLY A 29 -2.80 10.99 -7.92
CA GLY A 29 -2.88 12.44 -8.08
C GLY A 29 -2.66 13.23 -6.78
N THR A 30 -2.99 12.64 -5.62
CA THR A 30 -2.82 13.26 -4.30
C THR A 30 -1.78 12.54 -3.43
N ASN A 31 -1.47 11.28 -3.76
CA ASN A 31 -0.52 10.43 -3.06
C ASN A 31 0.54 9.91 -4.05
N PRO A 32 1.44 10.80 -4.52
CA PRO A 32 2.35 10.47 -5.60
C PRO A 32 3.26 9.30 -5.25
N LEU A 33 3.63 8.51 -6.26
CA LEU A 33 4.65 7.49 -6.10
C LEU A 33 6.00 8.15 -5.80
N TYR A 34 6.76 7.57 -4.85
CA TYR A 34 8.16 7.92 -4.62
C TYR A 34 9.04 6.68 -4.67
N ARG A 35 10.35 6.88 -4.81
CA ARG A 35 11.34 5.81 -4.77
C ARG A 35 12.11 5.92 -3.45
N GLY A 36 11.83 4.98 -2.53
CA GLY A 36 12.58 4.86 -1.28
C GLY A 36 14.02 4.41 -1.51
N ALA A 37 14.79 4.34 -0.43
CA ALA A 37 16.20 3.92 -0.47
C ALA A 37 16.48 2.83 0.56
N MET A 38 17.41 1.93 0.23
CA MET A 38 17.90 0.87 1.09
C MET A 38 18.60 1.46 2.32
N PRO A 39 18.32 0.93 3.52
CA PRO A 39 19.02 1.33 4.74
C PRO A 39 20.53 1.15 4.60
N ARG A 40 21.30 1.99 5.30
CA ARG A 40 22.78 2.01 5.34
C ARG A 40 23.49 2.36 4.02
N THR A 41 22.98 1.90 2.89
CA THR A 41 23.63 2.08 1.58
C THR A 41 23.07 3.25 0.78
N GLY A 42 21.83 3.68 1.07
CA GLY A 42 21.16 4.75 0.32
C GLY A 42 20.81 4.37 -1.13
N LYS A 43 21.03 3.11 -1.54
CA LYS A 43 20.71 2.65 -2.89
C LYS A 43 19.20 2.73 -3.13
N PRO A 44 18.73 3.25 -4.26
CA PRO A 44 17.30 3.33 -4.53
C PRO A 44 16.67 1.93 -4.58
N LEU A 45 15.43 1.81 -4.10
CA LEU A 45 14.63 0.59 -4.29
C LEU A 45 14.32 0.38 -5.78
N SER A 46 14.15 -0.88 -6.19
CA SER A 46 13.71 -1.22 -7.55
C SER A 46 12.25 -0.83 -7.80
N VAL A 47 11.44 -0.79 -6.75
CA VAL A 47 10.03 -0.42 -6.79
C VAL A 47 9.85 1.08 -6.55
N ARG A 48 8.83 1.66 -7.16
CA ARG A 48 8.23 2.89 -6.64
C ARG A 48 7.04 2.51 -5.77
N ASN A 49 6.74 3.29 -4.74
CA ASN A 49 5.58 3.01 -3.90
C ASN A 49 4.90 4.28 -3.40
N THR A 50 3.67 4.10 -2.95
CA THR A 50 2.90 5.05 -2.14
C THR A 50 2.20 4.28 -1.03
N ASN A 51 1.64 4.99 -0.05
CA ASN A 51 0.92 4.37 1.06
C ASN A 51 -0.44 5.04 1.27
N LEU A 52 -1.36 4.29 1.87
CA LEU A 52 -2.72 4.72 2.19
C LEU A 52 -3.07 4.30 3.62
N GLY A 53 -3.90 5.10 4.30
CA GLY A 53 -4.24 4.93 5.71
C GLY A 53 -3.47 5.87 6.64
N PRO A 54 -3.72 5.85 7.95
CA PRO A 54 -3.06 6.74 8.90
C PRO A 54 -1.53 6.57 8.97
N LEU A 55 -1.00 5.43 8.51
CA LEU A 55 0.42 5.12 8.50
C LEU A 55 0.86 4.62 7.12
N GLY A 56 2.09 4.99 6.74
CA GLY A 56 2.76 4.49 5.55
C GLY A 56 4.12 3.92 5.85
N TRP A 57 4.46 2.80 5.20
CA TRP A 57 5.78 2.20 5.25
C TRP A 57 6.77 3.05 4.45
N VAL A 58 7.86 3.45 5.11
CA VAL A 58 8.92 4.27 4.52
C VAL A 58 10.27 3.61 4.72
N SER A 59 11.09 3.66 3.66
CA SER A 59 12.48 3.21 3.65
C SER A 59 13.40 4.32 3.17
N ASP A 60 14.38 4.66 3.99
CA ASP A 60 15.49 5.52 3.61
C ASP A 60 16.80 5.06 4.29
N ILE A 61 17.86 5.86 4.15
CA ILE A 61 19.18 5.56 4.73
C ILE A 61 19.12 5.35 6.26
N LYS A 62 18.15 5.95 6.96
CA LYS A 62 17.97 5.86 8.41
C LYS A 62 17.26 4.57 8.83
N GLY A 63 16.68 3.82 7.90
CA GLY A 63 16.01 2.55 8.16
C GLY A 63 14.57 2.49 7.66
N TYR A 64 13.87 1.46 8.12
CA TYR A 64 12.45 1.24 7.86
C TYR A 64 11.61 1.76 9.02
N ARG A 65 10.44 2.32 8.72
CA ARG A 65 9.47 2.78 9.74
C ARG A 65 8.08 2.95 9.15
N TYR A 66 7.09 2.99 10.03
CA TYR A 66 5.80 3.58 9.72
C TYR A 66 5.80 5.06 10.12
N GLN A 67 5.23 5.92 9.29
CA GLN A 67 5.05 7.34 9.60
C GLN A 67 3.74 7.87 9.00
N ALA A 68 3.20 8.93 9.59
CA ALA A 68 1.91 9.50 9.19
C ALA A 68 1.95 10.37 7.92
N HIS A 69 3.14 10.81 7.49
CA HIS A 69 3.31 11.77 6.40
C HIS A 69 4.14 11.20 5.26
N HIS A 70 3.86 11.63 4.04
CA HIS A 70 4.61 11.29 2.85
C HIS A 70 6.03 11.90 2.91
N PRO A 71 7.11 11.13 2.65
CA PRO A 71 8.48 11.60 2.87
C PRO A 71 8.94 12.72 1.93
N VAL A 72 8.33 12.81 0.73
CA VAL A 72 8.62 13.86 -0.26
C VAL A 72 7.72 15.08 -0.13
N THR A 73 6.39 14.90 -0.10
CA THR A 73 5.44 16.03 -0.07
C THR A 73 5.20 16.60 1.33
N GLY A 74 5.43 15.80 2.39
CA GLY A 74 5.11 16.19 3.78
C GLY A 74 3.63 16.06 4.15
N GLU A 75 2.75 15.80 3.18
CA GLU A 75 1.31 15.64 3.39
C GLU A 75 0.96 14.33 4.08
N ALA A 76 -0.21 14.27 4.74
CA ALA A 76 -0.73 13.01 5.25
C ALA A 76 -1.04 12.03 4.11
N TRP A 77 -0.93 10.73 4.38
CA TRP A 77 -1.32 9.71 3.41
C TRP A 77 -2.84 9.74 3.16
N GLY A 78 -3.23 9.41 1.94
CA GLY A 78 -4.62 9.32 1.53
C GLY A 78 -5.35 8.15 2.19
N PRO A 79 -6.69 8.16 2.20
CA PRO A 79 -7.47 7.07 2.80
C PRO A 79 -7.28 5.76 2.03
N ILE A 80 -7.45 4.64 2.74
CA ILE A 80 -7.53 3.32 2.10
C ILE A 80 -8.84 3.24 1.30
N PRO A 81 -8.83 2.79 0.03
CA PRO A 81 -10.03 2.65 -0.78
C PRO A 81 -11.02 1.68 -0.14
N GLU A 82 -12.32 1.99 -0.25
CA GLU A 82 -13.40 1.15 0.28
C GLU A 82 -13.32 -0.28 -0.24
N THR A 83 -12.95 -0.47 -1.52
CA THR A 83 -12.76 -1.80 -2.12
C THR A 83 -11.70 -2.63 -1.37
N LEU A 84 -10.64 -2.01 -0.86
CA LEU A 84 -9.61 -2.70 -0.07
C LEU A 84 -10.01 -2.89 1.39
N LEU A 85 -10.79 -1.97 1.98
CA LEU A 85 -11.36 -2.14 3.31
C LEU A 85 -12.35 -3.32 3.33
N LYS A 86 -13.20 -3.42 2.32
CA LYS A 86 -14.12 -4.56 2.17
C LYS A 86 -13.38 -5.88 2.00
N LEU A 87 -12.31 -5.90 1.20
CA LEU A 87 -11.44 -7.08 1.09
C LEU A 87 -10.89 -7.49 2.46
N TRP A 88 -10.41 -6.53 3.26
CA TRP A 88 -9.90 -6.80 4.61
C TRP A 88 -10.96 -7.46 5.50
N GLU A 89 -12.17 -6.91 5.53
CA GLU A 89 -13.30 -7.47 6.29
C GLU A 89 -13.64 -8.89 5.85
N ASP A 90 -13.68 -9.13 4.53
CA ASP A 90 -14.10 -10.41 3.97
C ASP A 90 -13.08 -11.54 4.18
N VAL A 91 -11.77 -11.22 4.29
CA VAL A 91 -10.70 -12.25 4.22
C VAL A 91 -9.83 -12.38 5.44
N THR A 92 -9.88 -11.45 6.40
CA THR A 92 -8.94 -11.49 7.55
C THR A 92 -9.53 -12.08 8.82
N ASP A 93 -10.85 -11.97 9.03
CA ASP A 93 -11.50 -12.25 10.33
C ASP A 93 -10.83 -11.48 11.49
N TRP A 94 -10.17 -10.35 11.17
CA TRP A 94 -9.47 -9.52 12.14
C TRP A 94 -10.37 -8.37 12.59
N PRO A 95 -10.51 -8.11 13.90
CA PRO A 95 -11.52 -7.18 14.41
C PRO A 95 -11.19 -5.70 14.16
N ALA A 96 -9.92 -5.35 13.93
CA ALA A 96 -9.51 -3.96 13.71
C ALA A 96 -9.35 -3.64 12.21
N PRO A 97 -9.65 -2.42 11.76
CA PRO A 97 -9.35 -2.00 10.40
C PRO A 97 -7.83 -1.88 10.17
N PRO A 98 -7.35 -1.94 8.92
CA PRO A 98 -5.94 -1.74 8.61
C PRO A 98 -5.53 -0.28 8.81
N GLU A 99 -4.36 -0.07 9.40
CA GLU A 99 -3.79 1.28 9.60
C GLU A 99 -2.82 1.69 8.48
N ALA A 100 -2.43 0.75 7.61
CA ALA A 100 -1.51 0.98 6.50
C ALA A 100 -1.81 0.07 5.31
N CYS A 101 -1.73 0.62 4.11
CA CYS A 101 -1.81 -0.08 2.84
C CYS A 101 -0.67 0.41 1.93
N LEU A 102 0.32 -0.43 1.70
CA LEU A 102 1.46 -0.15 0.81
C LEU A 102 1.10 -0.54 -0.62
N VAL A 103 1.15 0.43 -1.54
CA VAL A 103 0.96 0.20 -2.98
C VAL A 103 2.33 0.22 -3.66
N ASN A 104 2.75 -0.95 -4.17
CA ASN A 104 4.02 -1.08 -4.92
C ASN A 104 3.77 -1.05 -6.43
N TRP A 105 4.55 -0.22 -7.12
CA TRP A 105 4.57 -0.10 -8.58
C TRP A 105 5.85 -0.74 -9.14
N TYR A 106 5.64 -1.77 -9.96
CA TYR A 106 6.69 -2.50 -10.66
C TYR A 106 6.67 -2.10 -12.14
N GLU A 107 7.85 -1.87 -12.72
CA GLU A 107 8.06 -1.56 -14.14
C GLU A 107 8.42 -2.81 -14.94
#